data_AF-A0A3B4AP80-F1
#
_entry.id   AF-A0A3B4AP80-F1
#
_cell.length_a   1.000
_cell.length_b   1.000
_cell.length_c   1.000
_cell.angle_alpha   90.00
_cell.angle_beta   90.00
_cell.angle_gamma   90.00
#
_symmetry.space_group_name_H-M   'P 1'
#
loop_
_entity.id
_entity.type
_entity.pdbx_description
1 polymer ?
#
loop_
_entity_poly.entity_id
_entity_poly.type
_entity_poly.pdbx_seq_one_letter_code
_entity_poly.pdbx_strand_id
1 'polypeptide(L)'
;MVIPVPEAESNIPYYDSLYPGEFKMPKQLIHIQPFSLDTEQPDYDLDSDDEAFVLKLKKKMEISLLQFEEMIDRLEKGSGQQSVSLPEAKLLLKEDDELIKEVFEYWSRKRKSSKAQSLIPSVKQEKRDGSSTNDPYVAFRRRTEKMQTRKNRKNDEASYEKMLKLRRDLSRAVTILEMIKRREKSKRELLHLTLEIIEKRYGPHLGLFTVSGRSLNLSQTLYLFWVVCLSPLRYCFGWHVPQYGIKHIYTIPLLKKMP
;
A
#
# COMPACT_ATOMS: atom_id res chain seq x y z
N MET A 1 -36.58 27.52 -20.80
CA MET A 1 -36.44 26.39 -19.86
C MET A 1 -35.03 26.47 -19.29
N VAL A 2 -34.87 26.63 -17.98
CA VAL A 2 -33.55 26.73 -17.31
C VAL A 2 -33.24 25.36 -16.71
N ILE A 3 -32.04 24.85 -16.96
CA ILE A 3 -31.58 23.58 -16.38
C ILE A 3 -31.08 23.87 -14.96
N PRO A 4 -31.62 23.22 -13.92
CA PRO A 4 -31.13 23.43 -12.56
C PRO A 4 -29.71 22.90 -12.41
N VAL A 5 -28.84 23.70 -11.79
CA VAL A 5 -27.47 23.32 -11.42
C VAL A 5 -27.45 23.05 -9.92
N PRO A 6 -27.01 21.86 -9.46
CA PRO A 6 -26.93 21.56 -8.03
C PRO A 6 -25.85 22.42 -7.36
N GLU A 7 -26.11 22.82 -6.13
CA GLU A 7 -25.12 23.53 -5.29
C GLU A 7 -24.02 22.55 -4.85
N ALA A 8 -22.77 22.98 -4.90
CA ALA A 8 -21.63 22.19 -4.44
C ALA A 8 -21.23 22.63 -3.02
N GLU A 9 -21.35 21.72 -2.05
CA GLU A 9 -20.82 21.91 -0.70
C GLU A 9 -19.32 21.57 -0.69
N SER A 10 -18.47 22.49 -0.23
CA SER A 10 -17.01 22.36 -0.37
C SER A 10 -16.22 22.40 0.94
N ASN A 11 -16.87 22.59 2.10
CA ASN A 11 -16.15 22.83 3.36
C ASN A 11 -16.41 21.72 4.38
N ILE A 12 -15.65 20.62 4.26
CA ILE A 12 -15.70 19.46 5.15
C ILE A 12 -14.57 19.62 6.20
N PRO A 13 -14.87 19.92 7.47
CA PRO A 13 -13.85 20.27 8.48
C PRO A 13 -12.82 19.16 8.74
N TYR A 14 -13.21 17.91 8.52
CA TYR A 14 -12.38 16.72 8.80
C TYR A 14 -11.61 16.21 7.57
N TYR A 15 -11.73 16.86 6.40
CA TYR A 15 -11.10 16.39 5.17
C TYR A 15 -9.58 16.19 5.30
N ASP A 16 -8.90 17.20 5.85
CA ASP A 16 -7.43 17.19 6.00
C ASP A 16 -6.94 16.11 6.97
N SER A 17 -7.80 15.69 7.92
CA SER A 17 -7.47 14.58 8.83
C SER A 17 -7.59 13.20 8.21
N LEU A 18 -8.47 13.03 7.21
CA LEU A 18 -8.69 11.74 6.53
C LEU A 18 -7.74 11.53 5.34
N TYR A 19 -7.37 12.60 4.63
CA TYR A 19 -6.61 12.51 3.38
C TYR A 19 -5.27 13.28 3.48
N PRO A 20 -4.24 12.68 4.11
CA PRO A 20 -2.92 13.30 4.18
C PRO A 20 -2.31 13.42 2.77
N GLY A 21 -1.91 14.63 2.38
CA GLY A 21 -1.41 14.97 1.04
C GLY A 21 0.04 14.54 0.76
N GLU A 22 0.40 13.29 0.98
CA GLU A 22 1.79 12.80 0.86
C GLU A 22 2.21 12.41 -0.58
N PHE A 23 1.30 12.55 -1.55
CA PHE A 23 1.56 12.16 -2.92
C PHE A 23 2.64 13.04 -3.58
N LYS A 24 3.71 12.40 -4.08
CA LYS A 24 4.79 13.07 -4.83
C LYS A 24 4.66 12.78 -6.31
N MET A 25 4.42 13.82 -7.11
CA MET A 25 4.24 13.70 -8.55
C MET A 25 5.51 13.13 -9.23
N PRO A 26 5.40 11.98 -9.94
CA PRO A 26 6.52 11.44 -10.69
C PRO A 26 6.81 12.30 -11.93
N LYS A 27 8.06 12.24 -12.41
CA LYS A 27 8.47 12.95 -13.64
C LYS A 27 7.84 12.37 -14.92
N GLN A 28 7.42 11.11 -14.87
CA GLN A 28 6.81 10.38 -15.98
C GLN A 28 5.32 10.15 -15.70
N LEU A 29 4.55 9.91 -16.76
CA LEU A 29 3.13 9.57 -16.63
C LEU A 29 2.93 8.29 -15.82
N ILE A 30 1.88 8.26 -15.01
CA ILE A 30 1.53 7.10 -14.19
C ILE A 30 0.98 6.00 -15.11
N HIS A 31 1.67 4.87 -15.15
CA HIS A 31 1.18 3.67 -15.82
C HIS A 31 0.40 2.82 -14.82
N ILE A 32 -0.93 2.94 -14.84
CA ILE A 32 -1.83 2.15 -13.98
C ILE A 32 -1.99 0.76 -14.59
N GLN A 33 -1.47 -0.27 -13.92
CA GLN A 33 -1.95 -1.63 -14.16
C GLN A 33 -3.30 -1.78 -13.45
N PRO A 34 -4.30 -2.43 -14.07
CA PRO A 34 -5.57 -2.69 -13.39
C PRO A 34 -5.29 -3.39 -12.07
N PHE A 35 -5.84 -2.83 -11.00
CA PHE A 35 -5.65 -3.32 -9.63
C PHE A 35 -5.86 -4.83 -9.59
N SER A 36 -4.80 -5.59 -9.29
CA SER A 36 -5.00 -6.86 -8.60
C SER A 36 -5.72 -6.51 -7.30
N LEU A 37 -6.86 -7.15 -7.04
CA LEU A 37 -7.52 -7.09 -5.73
C LEU A 37 -6.43 -7.33 -4.69
N ASP A 38 -6.07 -6.30 -3.93
CA ASP A 38 -5.01 -6.40 -2.95
C ASP A 38 -5.57 -7.28 -1.84
N THR A 39 -5.17 -8.56 -1.82
CA THR A 39 -5.68 -9.55 -0.87
C THR A 39 -5.20 -9.29 0.55
N GLU A 40 -4.31 -8.32 0.73
CA GLU A 40 -3.69 -7.96 2.00
C GLU A 40 -4.58 -7.02 2.84
N GLN A 41 -5.54 -6.31 2.23
CA GLN A 41 -6.46 -5.45 2.98
C GLN A 41 -7.78 -6.20 3.27
N PRO A 42 -8.26 -6.24 4.53
CA PRO A 42 -9.58 -6.81 4.82
C PRO A 42 -10.68 -6.02 4.12
N ASP A 43 -11.74 -6.70 3.67
CA ASP A 43 -12.91 -6.05 3.05
C ASP A 43 -13.85 -5.45 4.11
N TYR A 44 -13.64 -5.79 5.38
CA TYR A 44 -14.43 -5.32 6.51
C TYR A 44 -13.82 -4.07 7.12
N ASP A 45 -14.60 -2.99 7.19
CA ASP A 45 -14.25 -1.76 7.90
C ASP A 45 -14.95 -1.72 9.26
N LEU A 46 -14.21 -1.33 10.31
CA LEU A 46 -14.75 -1.10 11.65
C LEU A 46 -15.82 -0.01 11.68
N ASP A 47 -16.89 -0.23 12.45
CA ASP A 47 -17.81 0.83 12.85
C ASP A 47 -17.55 1.33 14.28
N SER A 48 -18.27 2.38 14.69
CA SER A 48 -18.10 2.98 16.02
C SER A 48 -18.39 2.01 17.18
N ASP A 49 -19.28 1.03 16.97
CA ASP A 49 -19.59 0.00 17.97
C ASP A 49 -18.45 -1.02 18.09
N ASP A 50 -17.82 -1.36 16.96
CA ASP A 50 -16.62 -2.21 16.91
C ASP A 50 -15.44 -1.51 17.59
N GLU A 51 -15.21 -0.23 17.32
CA GLU A 51 -14.15 0.55 17.96
C GLU A 51 -14.29 0.55 19.48
N ALA A 52 -15.50 0.77 20.00
CA ALA A 52 -15.79 0.71 21.43
C ALA A 52 -15.54 -0.69 22.02
N PHE A 53 -15.88 -1.74 21.27
CA PHE A 53 -15.59 -3.12 21.66
C PHE A 53 -14.08 -3.40 21.70
N VAL A 54 -13.35 -3.04 20.66
CA VAL A 54 -11.89 -3.26 20.57
C VAL A 54 -11.17 -2.47 21.67
N LEU A 55 -11.56 -1.23 21.96
CA LEU A 55 -10.99 -0.44 23.06
C LEU A 55 -11.22 -1.07 24.43
N LYS A 56 -12.36 -1.74 24.63
CA LYS A 56 -12.64 -2.50 25.86
C LYS A 56 -11.82 -3.78 25.93
N LEU A 57 -11.69 -4.49 24.82
CA LEU A 57 -10.91 -5.73 24.72
C LEU A 57 -9.42 -5.46 24.88
N LYS A 58 -8.92 -4.32 24.37
CA LYS A 58 -7.54 -3.86 24.47
C LYS A 58 -7.04 -3.72 25.92
N LYS A 59 -7.94 -3.51 26.87
CA LYS A 59 -7.62 -3.45 28.31
C LYS A 59 -7.32 -4.83 28.92
N LYS A 60 -7.79 -5.90 28.28
CA LYS A 60 -7.62 -7.29 28.74
C LYS A 60 -6.58 -8.04 27.91
N MET A 61 -6.54 -7.77 26.60
CA MET A 61 -5.71 -8.45 25.62
C MET A 61 -5.16 -7.42 24.64
N GLU A 62 -3.90 -7.53 24.24
CA GLU A 62 -3.34 -6.62 23.24
C GLU A 62 -3.81 -7.02 21.83
N ILE A 63 -4.78 -6.29 21.28
CA ILE A 63 -5.27 -6.44 19.90
C ILE A 63 -5.18 -5.11 19.14
N SER A 64 -4.80 -5.18 17.86
CA SER A 64 -4.81 -4.04 16.94
C SER A 64 -6.15 -3.93 16.19
N LEU A 65 -6.50 -2.71 15.75
CA LEU A 65 -7.73 -2.47 14.97
C LEU A 65 -7.75 -3.31 13.69
N LEU A 66 -6.64 -3.30 12.94
CA LEU A 66 -6.49 -4.05 11.70
C LEU A 66 -6.60 -5.57 11.92
N GLN A 67 -6.03 -6.09 13.01
CA GLN A 67 -6.16 -7.52 13.34
C GLN A 67 -7.61 -7.90 13.59
N PHE A 68 -8.39 -7.04 14.26
CA PHE A 68 -9.82 -7.29 14.45
C PHE A 68 -10.56 -7.29 13.11
N GLU A 69 -10.28 -6.35 12.21
CA GLU A 69 -10.85 -6.30 10.86
C GLU A 69 -10.56 -7.59 10.08
N GLU A 70 -9.32 -8.06 10.09
CA GLU A 70 -8.92 -9.33 9.48
C GLU A 70 -9.68 -10.52 10.07
N MET A 71 -9.88 -10.55 11.39
CA MET A 71 -10.62 -11.63 12.05
C MET A 71 -12.08 -11.64 11.62
N ILE A 72 -12.74 -10.49 11.59
CA ILE A 72 -14.15 -10.37 11.17
C ILE A 72 -14.29 -10.70 9.68
N ASP A 73 -13.40 -10.20 8.84
CA ASP A 73 -13.38 -10.48 7.39
C ASP A 73 -13.28 -11.98 7.11
N ARG A 74 -12.38 -12.69 7.81
CA ARG A 74 -12.25 -14.16 7.71
C ARG A 74 -13.51 -14.90 8.17
N LEU A 75 -14.16 -14.42 9.23
CA LEU A 75 -15.43 -15.01 9.71
C LEU A 75 -16.58 -14.77 8.74
N GLU A 76 -16.71 -13.58 8.16
CA GLU A 76 -17.73 -13.26 7.15
C GLU A 76 -17.51 -14.08 5.88
N LYS A 77 -16.28 -14.13 5.37
CA LYS A 77 -15.91 -14.95 4.18
C LYS A 77 -16.12 -16.44 4.42
N GLY A 78 -15.82 -16.92 5.64
CA GLY A 78 -16.06 -18.31 6.04
C GLY A 78 -17.55 -18.66 6.16
N SER A 79 -18.41 -17.66 6.40
CA SER A 79 -19.82 -17.94 6.66
C SER A 79 -20.67 -18.15 5.41
N GLY A 80 -20.41 -17.46 4.30
CA GLY A 80 -21.27 -17.57 3.11
C GLY A 80 -22.77 -17.53 3.45
N GLN A 81 -23.49 -18.64 3.22
CA GLN A 81 -24.92 -18.79 3.54
C GLN A 81 -25.25 -19.36 4.93
N GLN A 82 -24.31 -20.02 5.63
CA GLN A 82 -24.55 -20.69 6.91
C GLN A 82 -23.68 -20.09 8.02
N SER A 83 -24.22 -19.89 9.23
CA SER A 83 -23.45 -19.35 10.35
C SER A 83 -22.27 -20.25 10.73
N VAL A 84 -21.07 -19.67 10.77
CA VAL A 84 -19.84 -20.31 11.26
C VAL A 84 -20.03 -20.78 12.70
N SER A 85 -19.56 -21.99 13.01
CA SER A 85 -19.55 -22.53 14.38
C SER A 85 -18.25 -22.17 15.12
N LEU A 86 -18.23 -22.21 16.46
CA LEU A 86 -17.00 -21.89 17.22
C LEU A 86 -15.80 -22.79 16.85
N PRO A 87 -15.94 -24.11 16.64
CA PRO A 87 -14.83 -24.95 16.17
C PRO A 87 -14.31 -24.55 14.79
N GLU A 88 -15.19 -24.11 13.90
CA GLU A 88 -14.83 -23.65 12.56
C GLU A 88 -14.13 -22.29 12.59
N ALA A 89 -14.59 -21.38 13.47
CA ALA A 89 -13.90 -20.11 13.73
C ALA A 89 -12.45 -20.32 14.19
N LYS A 90 -12.18 -21.34 15.03
CA LYS A 90 -10.82 -21.70 15.44
C LYS A 90 -9.95 -22.24 14.31
N LEU A 91 -10.53 -22.82 13.27
CA LEU A 91 -9.79 -23.28 12.09
C LEU A 91 -9.48 -22.12 11.13
N LEU A 92 -10.38 -21.13 11.08
CA LEU A 92 -10.24 -19.94 10.23
C LEU A 92 -9.28 -18.90 10.84
N LEU A 93 -9.31 -18.75 12.16
CA LEU A 93 -8.52 -17.78 12.91
C LEU A 93 -7.31 -18.47 13.54
N LYS A 94 -6.11 -18.00 13.21
CA LYS A 94 -4.85 -18.54 13.72
C LYS A 94 -4.35 -17.74 14.93
N GLU A 95 -5.24 -17.51 15.89
CA GLU A 95 -5.05 -16.65 17.06
C GLU A 95 -5.28 -17.43 18.36
N ASP A 96 -5.09 -16.76 19.51
CA ASP A 96 -5.35 -17.36 20.81
C ASP A 96 -6.82 -17.72 21.01
N ASP A 97 -7.07 -18.90 21.60
CA ASP A 97 -8.40 -19.47 21.82
C ASP A 97 -9.35 -18.54 22.61
N GLU A 98 -8.80 -17.79 23.57
CA GLU A 98 -9.57 -16.84 24.39
C GLU A 98 -10.01 -15.63 23.57
N LEU A 99 -9.11 -15.11 22.72
CA LEU A 99 -9.39 -13.99 21.83
C LEU A 99 -10.42 -14.37 20.76
N ILE A 100 -10.23 -15.54 20.14
CA ILE A 100 -11.17 -16.08 19.14
C ILE A 100 -12.57 -16.18 19.73
N LYS A 101 -12.70 -16.66 20.96
CA LYS A 101 -14.01 -16.82 21.61
C LYS A 101 -14.71 -15.47 21.82
N GLU A 102 -14.01 -14.47 22.37
CA GLU A 102 -14.59 -13.13 22.61
C GLU A 102 -15.01 -12.46 21.30
N VAL A 103 -14.16 -12.51 20.27
CA VAL A 103 -14.46 -11.92 18.95
C VAL A 103 -15.61 -12.67 18.26
N PHE A 104 -15.63 -14.01 18.33
CA PHE A 104 -16.69 -14.83 17.75
C PHE A 104 -18.04 -14.56 18.42
N GLU A 105 -18.08 -14.45 19.76
CA GLU A 105 -19.31 -14.14 20.48
C GLU A 105 -19.85 -12.76 20.11
N TYR A 106 -18.97 -11.76 19.98
CA TYR A 106 -19.32 -10.43 19.51
C TYR A 106 -19.87 -10.47 18.08
N TRP A 107 -19.12 -11.06 17.14
CA TRP A 107 -19.51 -11.21 15.74
C TRP A 107 -20.84 -11.93 15.57
N SER A 108 -21.02 -13.06 16.27
CA SER A 108 -22.26 -13.85 16.21
C SER A 108 -23.47 -13.05 16.69
N ARG A 109 -23.29 -12.25 17.75
CA ARG A 109 -24.35 -11.35 18.26
C ARG A 109 -24.67 -10.26 17.25
N LYS A 110 -23.65 -9.59 16.70
CA LYS A 110 -23.79 -8.52 15.71
C LYS A 110 -24.55 -9.03 14.47
N ARG A 111 -24.17 -10.20 13.97
CA ARG A 111 -24.82 -10.82 12.81
C ARG A 111 -26.26 -11.25 13.06
N LYS A 112 -26.58 -11.75 14.26
CA LYS A 112 -27.98 -12.06 14.64
C LYS A 112 -28.86 -10.81 14.75
N SER A 113 -28.28 -9.68 15.17
CA SER A 113 -28.99 -8.39 15.26
C SER A 113 -29.17 -7.73 13.89
N SER A 114 -28.29 -8.04 12.93
CA SER A 114 -28.42 -7.55 11.57
C SER A 114 -29.58 -8.24 10.85
N LYS A 115 -30.42 -7.45 10.18
CA LYS A 115 -31.47 -7.98 9.28
C LYS A 115 -30.89 -8.54 7.99
N ALA A 116 -29.65 -8.18 7.67
CA ALA A 116 -28.93 -8.64 6.49
C ALA A 116 -28.22 -9.97 6.77
N GLN A 117 -28.05 -10.79 5.72
CA GLN A 117 -27.35 -12.08 5.82
C GLN A 117 -25.82 -11.93 6.00
N SER A 118 -25.28 -10.72 5.82
CA SER A 118 -23.87 -10.37 5.99
C SER A 118 -23.75 -9.01 6.69
N LEU A 119 -22.64 -8.83 7.40
CA LEU A 119 -22.28 -7.54 8.00
C LEU A 119 -21.76 -6.54 6.97
N ILE A 120 -21.16 -7.02 5.88
CA ILE A 120 -20.65 -6.17 4.80
C ILE A 120 -21.80 -5.82 3.85
N PRO A 121 -22.13 -4.52 3.69
CA PRO A 121 -23.14 -4.10 2.74
C PRO A 121 -22.79 -4.55 1.32
N SER A 122 -23.71 -5.24 0.67
CA SER A 122 -23.52 -5.73 -0.71
C SER A 122 -24.56 -5.14 -1.65
N VAL A 123 -24.15 -4.89 -2.88
CA VAL A 123 -25.08 -4.43 -3.93
C VAL A 123 -26.06 -5.54 -4.26
N LYS A 124 -27.36 -5.21 -4.28
CA LYS A 124 -28.41 -6.18 -4.58
C LYS A 124 -28.32 -6.62 -6.05
N GLN A 125 -28.04 -7.91 -6.24
CA GLN A 125 -27.98 -8.53 -7.58
C GLN A 125 -29.30 -9.22 -7.94
N GLU A 126 -29.51 -9.42 -9.23
CA GLU A 126 -30.65 -10.17 -9.75
C GLU A 126 -30.57 -11.64 -9.34
N LYS A 127 -31.69 -12.21 -8.87
CA LYS A 127 -31.76 -13.64 -8.56
C LYS A 127 -31.64 -14.45 -9.85
N ARG A 128 -30.96 -15.60 -9.78
CA ARG A 128 -30.79 -16.51 -10.94
C ARG A 128 -32.08 -17.18 -11.41
N ASP A 129 -33.20 -16.94 -10.74
CA ASP A 129 -34.48 -17.59 -10.97
C ASP A 129 -35.23 -17.06 -12.21
N GLY A 130 -34.63 -16.14 -12.97
CA GLY A 130 -35.18 -15.63 -14.24
C GLY A 130 -36.40 -14.71 -14.08
N SER A 131 -36.78 -14.35 -12.86
CA SER A 131 -37.87 -13.41 -12.61
C SER A 131 -37.42 -11.97 -12.85
N SER A 132 -38.14 -11.26 -13.73
CA SER A 132 -37.94 -9.84 -13.95
C SER A 132 -38.34 -9.08 -12.69
N THR A 133 -37.35 -8.71 -11.88
CA THR A 133 -37.57 -7.87 -10.70
C THR A 133 -37.62 -6.40 -11.14
N ASN A 134 -38.68 -5.66 -10.83
CA ASN A 134 -38.79 -4.20 -11.07
C ASN A 134 -38.26 -3.36 -9.90
N ASP A 135 -37.45 -3.96 -9.02
CA ASP A 135 -36.86 -3.29 -7.87
C ASP A 135 -35.76 -2.30 -8.31
N PRO A 136 -35.89 -0.99 -7.97
CA PRO A 136 -34.88 0.03 -8.28
C PRO A 136 -33.50 -0.24 -7.68
N TYR A 137 -33.38 -1.02 -6.60
CA TYR A 137 -32.10 -1.32 -5.95
C TYR A 137 -31.30 -2.44 -6.66
N VAL A 138 -31.87 -3.13 -7.65
CA VAL A 138 -31.16 -4.18 -8.41
C VAL A 138 -30.27 -3.56 -9.47
N ALA A 139 -28.95 -3.61 -9.24
CA ALA A 139 -27.93 -3.08 -10.14
C ALA A 139 -27.06 -4.18 -10.78
N PHE A 140 -26.26 -3.79 -11.78
CA PHE A 140 -25.29 -4.66 -12.47
C PHE A 140 -25.87 -5.98 -13.01
N ARG A 141 -27.06 -5.92 -13.63
CA ARG A 141 -27.71 -7.11 -14.20
C ARG A 141 -26.83 -7.77 -15.25
N ARG A 142 -26.67 -9.08 -15.13
CA ARG A 142 -25.99 -9.91 -16.11
C ARG A 142 -26.95 -10.17 -17.27
N ARG A 143 -27.05 -9.21 -18.19
CA ARG A 143 -27.57 -9.56 -19.51
C ARG A 143 -26.55 -10.49 -20.13
N THR A 144 -26.99 -11.63 -20.65
CA THR A 144 -26.12 -12.48 -21.43
C THR A 144 -25.52 -11.60 -22.53
N GLU A 145 -24.24 -11.23 -22.35
CA GLU A 145 -23.39 -10.99 -23.50
C GLU A 145 -23.57 -12.26 -24.30
N LYS A 146 -24.34 -12.18 -25.41
CA LYS A 146 -24.68 -13.36 -26.18
C LYS A 146 -23.36 -14.03 -26.46
N MET A 147 -23.12 -15.16 -25.80
CA MET A 147 -21.92 -15.93 -26.00
C MET A 147 -22.00 -16.39 -27.43
N GLN A 148 -21.37 -15.66 -28.34
CA GLN A 148 -21.24 -16.09 -29.71
C GLN A 148 -20.41 -17.35 -29.63
N THR A 149 -21.08 -18.49 -29.78
CA THR A 149 -20.40 -19.77 -29.99
C THR A 149 -19.50 -19.57 -31.20
N ARG A 150 -18.19 -19.66 -30.97
CA ARG A 150 -17.20 -19.46 -32.02
C ARG A 150 -17.51 -20.38 -33.20
N LYS A 151 -17.44 -19.83 -34.42
CA LYS A 151 -16.99 -20.57 -35.61
C LYS A 151 -15.82 -21.47 -35.18
N ASN A 152 -15.89 -22.75 -35.53
CA ASN A 152 -14.86 -23.76 -35.23
C ASN A 152 -13.44 -23.20 -35.52
N ARG A 153 -12.77 -22.66 -34.49
CA ARG A 153 -11.40 -22.14 -34.57
C ARG A 153 -10.52 -23.31 -34.17
N LYS A 154 -9.85 -23.90 -35.15
CA LYS A 154 -8.92 -25.01 -34.93
C LYS A 154 -7.82 -24.55 -33.94
N ASN A 155 -7.41 -25.47 -33.08
CA ASN A 155 -6.29 -25.29 -32.18
C ASN A 155 -5.00 -25.39 -33.01
N ASP A 156 -4.50 -24.25 -33.49
CA ASP A 156 -3.36 -24.21 -34.39
C ASP A 156 -2.05 -24.36 -33.59
N GLU A 157 -1.14 -25.23 -34.04
CA GLU A 157 0.20 -25.47 -33.47
C GLU A 157 0.97 -24.17 -33.22
N ALA A 158 0.87 -23.21 -34.14
CA ALA A 158 1.48 -21.88 -34.01
C ALA A 158 0.97 -21.07 -32.81
N SER A 159 -0.27 -21.28 -32.34
CA SER A 159 -0.78 -20.63 -31.13
C SER A 159 -0.19 -21.23 -29.86
N TYR A 160 0.04 -22.55 -29.86
CA TYR A 160 0.67 -23.27 -28.77
C TYR A 160 2.16 -22.91 -28.63
N GLU A 161 2.90 -22.79 -29.74
CA GLU A 161 4.28 -22.31 -29.73
C GLU A 161 4.41 -20.90 -29.15
N LYS A 162 3.51 -20.00 -29.53
CA LYS A 162 3.45 -18.63 -28.98
C LYS A 162 3.20 -18.65 -27.47
N MET A 163 2.33 -19.53 -26.99
CA MET A 163 2.07 -19.72 -25.56
C MET A 163 3.32 -20.22 -24.82
N LEU A 164 4.05 -21.19 -25.36
CA LEU A 164 5.30 -21.67 -24.77
C LEU A 164 6.37 -20.58 -24.72
N LYS A 165 6.49 -19.76 -25.77
CA LYS A 165 7.39 -18.60 -25.79
C LYS A 165 7.00 -17.59 -24.72
N LEU A 166 5.72 -17.22 -24.63
CA LEU A 166 5.22 -16.31 -23.61
C LEU A 166 5.50 -16.81 -22.19
N ARG A 167 5.31 -18.11 -21.93
CA ARG A 167 5.63 -18.71 -20.62
C ARG A 167 7.10 -18.52 -20.27
N ARG A 168 8.02 -18.78 -21.22
CA ARG A 168 9.46 -18.61 -21.01
C ARG A 168 9.82 -17.14 -20.76
N ASP A 169 9.24 -16.22 -21.53
CA ASP A 169 9.51 -14.79 -21.41
C ASP A 169 8.99 -14.24 -20.06
N LEU A 170 7.81 -14.67 -19.60
CA LEU A 170 7.30 -14.35 -18.26
C LEU A 170 8.16 -14.94 -17.15
N SER A 171 8.61 -16.20 -17.28
CA SER A 171 9.53 -16.79 -16.30
C SER A 171 10.84 -16.01 -16.20
N ARG A 172 11.41 -15.57 -17.34
CA ARG A 172 12.60 -14.70 -17.36
C ARG A 172 12.33 -13.35 -16.68
N ALA A 173 11.18 -12.73 -16.96
CA ALA A 173 10.79 -11.47 -16.32
C ALA A 173 10.70 -11.62 -14.79
N VAL A 174 10.10 -12.71 -14.30
CA VAL A 174 10.05 -13.02 -12.85
C VAL A 174 11.45 -13.17 -12.25
N THR A 175 12.37 -13.86 -12.93
CA THR A 175 13.76 -13.97 -12.47
C THR A 175 14.44 -12.61 -12.36
N ILE A 176 14.24 -11.72 -13.33
CA ILE A 176 14.80 -10.36 -13.30
C ILE A 176 14.21 -9.55 -12.14
N LEU A 177 12.89 -9.60 -11.94
CA LEU A 177 12.21 -8.93 -10.83
C LEU A 177 12.72 -9.43 -9.47
N GLU A 178 12.95 -10.74 -9.33
CA GLU A 178 13.52 -11.34 -8.12
C GLU A 178 14.96 -10.86 -7.86
N MET A 179 15.79 -10.76 -8.91
CA MET A 179 17.13 -10.18 -8.78
C MET A 179 17.09 -8.70 -8.34
N ILE A 180 16.16 -7.91 -8.89
CA ILE A 180 15.97 -6.51 -8.49
C ILE A 180 15.52 -6.42 -7.04
N LYS A 181 14.53 -7.23 -6.63
CA LYS A 181 14.06 -7.30 -5.24
C LYS A 181 15.21 -7.59 -4.27
N ARG A 182 16.05 -8.58 -4.57
CA ARG A 182 17.24 -8.90 -3.76
C ARG A 182 18.24 -7.73 -3.70
N ARG A 183 18.52 -7.10 -4.84
CA ARG A 183 19.41 -5.94 -4.92
C ARG A 183 18.94 -4.79 -4.04
N GLU A 184 17.65 -4.43 -4.11
CA GLU A 184 17.10 -3.34 -3.30
C GLU A 184 17.01 -3.70 -1.82
N LYS A 185 16.77 -4.98 -1.48
CA LYS A 185 16.85 -5.48 -0.10
C LYS A 185 18.27 -5.31 0.48
N SER A 186 19.30 -5.75 -0.24
CA SER A 186 20.70 -5.60 0.23
C SER A 186 21.13 -4.14 0.35
N LYS A 187 20.67 -3.25 -0.54
CA LYS A 187 20.92 -1.80 -0.38
C LYS A 187 20.26 -1.24 0.89
N ARG A 188 19.03 -1.65 1.19
CA ARG A 188 18.33 -1.26 2.43
C ARG A 188 19.08 -1.76 3.67
N GLU A 189 19.54 -3.00 3.65
CA GLU A 189 20.36 -3.59 4.74
C GLU A 189 21.68 -2.81 4.92
N LEU A 190 22.38 -2.48 3.83
CA LEU A 190 23.59 -1.67 3.89
C LEU A 190 23.35 -0.29 4.50
N LEU A 191 22.24 0.38 4.14
CA LEU A 191 21.87 1.68 4.72
C LEU A 191 21.60 1.55 6.23
N HIS A 192 20.86 0.53 6.65
CA HIS A 192 20.60 0.26 8.07
C HIS A 192 21.90 0.03 8.85
N LEU A 193 22.80 -0.80 8.33
CA LEU A 193 24.12 -1.03 8.94
C LEU A 193 24.94 0.26 8.99
N THR A 194 24.87 1.10 7.97
CA THR A 194 25.59 2.38 7.94
C THR A 194 25.07 3.32 9.03
N LEU A 195 23.74 3.40 9.20
CA LEU A 195 23.13 4.18 10.27
C LEU A 195 23.55 3.65 11.65
N GLU A 196 23.53 2.33 11.86
CA GLU A 196 23.97 1.72 13.11
C GLU A 196 25.45 2.00 13.40
N ILE A 197 26.33 1.87 12.40
CA ILE A 197 27.76 2.18 12.56
C ILE A 197 27.96 3.65 12.95
N ILE A 198 27.23 4.57 12.32
CA ILE A 198 27.30 6.01 12.66
C ILE A 198 26.83 6.23 14.10
N GLU A 199 25.71 5.64 14.49
CA GLU A 199 25.17 5.73 15.85
C GLU A 199 26.14 5.16 16.88
N LYS A 200 26.80 4.03 16.62
CA LYS A 200 27.79 3.45 17.55
C LYS A 200 29.07 4.27 17.64
N ARG A 201 29.55 4.83 16.51
CA ARG A 201 30.79 5.63 16.48
C ARG A 201 30.63 7.00 17.10
N TYR A 202 29.47 7.64 16.89
CA TYR A 202 29.25 9.03 17.27
C TYR A 202 28.15 9.21 18.32
N GLY A 203 27.39 8.18 18.69
CA GLY A 203 26.34 8.24 19.71
C GLY A 203 26.77 8.86 21.04
N PRO A 204 27.95 8.50 21.60
CA PRO A 204 28.46 9.15 22.81
C PRO A 204 28.77 10.65 22.61
N HIS A 205 29.17 11.06 21.40
CA HIS A 205 29.50 12.45 21.07
C HIS A 205 28.28 13.30 20.64
N LEU A 206 27.26 12.67 20.02
CA LEU A 206 25.98 13.29 19.66
C LEU A 206 25.13 13.57 20.90
N GLY A 207 25.21 12.73 21.93
CA GLY A 207 24.62 12.98 23.24
C GLY A 207 25.23 14.19 23.97
N LEU A 208 26.49 14.54 23.72
CA LEU A 208 27.10 15.78 24.25
C LEU A 208 26.67 17.04 23.47
N PHE A 209 26.37 16.92 22.17
CA PHE A 209 25.90 18.07 21.38
C PHE A 209 24.46 18.45 21.70
N THR A 210 23.58 17.48 22.00
CA THR A 210 22.19 17.75 22.41
C THR A 210 22.07 18.40 23.78
N VAL A 211 23.03 18.18 24.69
CA VAL A 211 23.09 18.87 26.00
C VAL A 211 23.51 20.34 25.87
N SER A 212 24.11 20.75 24.74
CA SER A 212 24.60 22.13 24.56
C SER A 212 23.65 23.12 23.85
N GLY A 213 22.42 22.70 23.51
CA GLY A 213 21.35 23.63 23.14
C GLY A 213 21.60 24.54 21.93
N ARG A 214 22.46 24.15 20.98
CA ARG A 214 22.65 24.90 19.72
C ARG A 214 22.25 24.05 18.52
N SER A 215 21.09 24.36 17.95
CA SER A 215 20.68 23.88 16.63
C SER A 215 21.62 24.46 15.58
N LEU A 216 22.49 23.62 15.01
CA LEU A 216 23.35 24.01 13.89
C LEU A 216 22.63 23.70 12.57
N ASN A 217 22.64 24.67 11.66
CA ASN A 217 21.97 24.57 10.36
C ASN A 217 22.57 23.42 9.52
N LEU A 218 21.76 22.86 8.60
CA LEU A 218 22.11 21.71 7.74
C LEU A 218 23.44 21.89 6.97
N SER A 219 23.85 23.13 6.70
CA SER A 219 25.13 23.43 6.05
C SER A 219 26.34 23.26 6.97
N GLN A 220 26.21 23.53 8.27
CA GLN A 220 27.27 23.40 9.26
C GLN A 220 27.49 21.94 9.68
N THR A 221 26.42 21.13 9.75
CA THR A 221 26.52 19.69 9.95
C THR A 221 27.18 18.99 8.77
N LEU A 222 26.86 19.39 7.53
CA LEU A 222 27.55 18.90 6.34
C LEU A 222 29.04 19.32 6.29
N TYR A 223 29.37 20.53 6.74
CA TYR A 223 30.75 21.01 6.79
C TYR A 223 31.59 20.26 7.83
N LEU A 224 31.04 19.99 9.02
CA LEU A 224 31.69 19.16 10.02
C LEU A 224 31.84 17.71 9.54
N PHE A 225 30.83 17.16 8.86
CA PHE A 225 30.90 15.83 8.25
C PHE A 225 32.01 15.77 7.18
N TRP A 226 32.16 16.81 6.36
CA TRP A 226 33.22 16.89 5.35
C TRP A 226 34.62 17.02 5.98
N VAL A 227 34.79 17.88 6.99
CA VAL A 227 36.09 18.09 7.65
C VAL A 227 36.50 16.90 8.51
N VAL A 228 35.57 16.22 9.19
CA VAL A 228 35.90 15.10 10.09
C VAL A 228 35.99 13.76 9.35
N CYS A 229 35.14 13.49 8.36
CA CYS A 229 35.14 12.20 7.65
C CYS A 229 36.08 12.13 6.44
N LEU A 230 36.35 13.24 5.72
CA LEU A 230 37.19 13.21 4.49
C LEU A 230 38.65 13.65 4.68
N SER A 231 39.00 14.33 5.78
CA SER A 231 40.38 14.76 6.04
C SER A 231 41.39 13.61 6.26
N PRO A 232 41.04 12.45 6.85
CA PRO A 232 42.00 11.35 7.02
C PRO A 232 42.32 10.59 5.72
N LEU A 233 41.47 10.70 4.69
CA LEU A 233 41.63 9.97 3.42
C LEU A 233 42.66 10.62 2.47
N ARG A 234 43.11 11.85 2.75
CA ARG A 234 44.11 12.55 1.92
C ARG A 234 45.56 12.12 2.17
N TYR A 235 45.84 11.40 3.25
CA TYR A 235 47.22 11.00 3.60
C TYR A 235 47.62 9.57 3.17
N CYS A 236 46.69 8.76 2.65
CA CYS A 236 46.98 7.33 2.36
C CYS A 236 46.94 6.91 0.88
N PHE A 237 46.56 7.78 -0.05
CA PHE A 237 46.52 7.42 -1.47
C PHE A 237 47.20 8.48 -2.33
N GLY A 238 48.50 8.27 -2.57
CA GLY A 238 49.24 8.94 -3.64
C GLY A 238 48.63 8.54 -4.98
N TRP A 239 47.70 9.36 -5.48
CA TRP A 239 47.20 9.26 -6.84
C TRP A 239 47.70 10.46 -7.64
N HIS A 240 48.51 10.12 -8.63
CA HIS A 240 48.99 11.00 -9.68
C HIS A 240 47.79 11.62 -10.40
N VAL A 241 47.71 12.95 -10.43
CA VAL A 241 46.66 13.72 -11.12
C VAL A 241 47.02 13.76 -12.62
N PRO A 242 46.18 13.24 -13.55
CA PRO A 242 46.36 13.53 -14.95
C PRO A 242 45.82 14.93 -15.23
N GLN A 243 46.69 15.80 -15.77
CA GLN A 243 46.29 17.09 -16.31
C GLN A 243 45.36 16.88 -17.50
N TYR A 244 44.11 17.32 -17.39
CA TYR A 244 43.28 17.63 -18.57
C TYR A 244 42.76 19.05 -18.42
N GLY A 245 43.06 19.82 -19.47
CA GLY A 245 42.99 21.27 -19.49
C GLY A 245 41.58 21.81 -19.41
N ILE A 246 41.46 22.86 -18.60
CA ILE A 246 40.34 23.80 -18.59
C ILE A 246 40.36 24.54 -19.93
N LYS A 247 39.36 24.33 -20.78
CA LYS A 247 39.00 25.26 -21.85
C LYS A 247 37.50 25.44 -21.92
N HIS A 248 37.13 26.71 -22.06
CA HIS A 248 35.81 27.28 -22.36
C HIS A 248 34.84 27.55 -21.20
N ILE A 249 35.12 28.70 -20.57
CA ILE A 249 34.15 29.69 -20.08
C ILE A 249 33.14 29.98 -21.20
N TYR A 250 31.84 29.80 -20.95
CA TYR A 250 30.79 30.48 -21.71
C TYR A 250 30.21 31.59 -20.84
N THR A 251 30.50 32.81 -21.28
CA THR A 251 29.98 34.09 -20.84
C THR A 251 28.48 34.19 -21.17
N ILE A 252 27.63 34.48 -20.19
CA ILE A 252 26.24 34.89 -20.40
C ILE A 252 26.24 36.42 -20.59
N PRO A 253 25.83 36.99 -21.74
CA PRO A 253 25.68 38.43 -21.86
C PRO A 253 24.33 38.88 -21.30
N LEU A 254 24.40 39.76 -20.30
CA LEU A 254 23.36 40.70 -19.92
C LEU A 254 22.94 41.54 -21.15
N LEU A 255 21.68 41.43 -21.56
CA LEU A 255 21.07 42.36 -22.52
C LEU A 255 20.17 43.34 -21.76
N LYS A 256 20.69 44.56 -21.68
CA LYS A 256 20.07 45.77 -21.17
C LYS A 256 19.33 46.46 -22.33
N LYS A 257 18.15 46.97 -22.00
CA LYS A 257 17.22 47.86 -22.72
C LYS A 257 17.77 48.81 -23.81
N MET A 258 16.89 49.01 -24.81
CA MET A 258 16.55 50.25 -25.55
C MET A 258 17.52 50.75 -26.66
N PRO A 259 17.08 51.57 -27.64
CA PRO A 259 15.95 52.54 -27.66
C PRO A 259 14.55 51.95 -27.88
#